data_AF-A0A0W1B0S5-F1
#
_entry.id   AF-A0A0W1B0S5-F1
#
_cell.length_a   1.000
_cell.length_b   1.000
_cell.length_c   1.000
_cell.angle_alpha   90.00
_cell.angle_beta   90.00
_cell.angle_gamma   90.00
#
_symmetry.space_group_name_H-M   'P 1'
#
loop_
_entity.id
_entity.type
_entity.pdbx_description
1 polymer ?
#
loop_
_entity_poly.entity_id
_entity_poly.type
_entity_poly.pdbx_seq_one_letter_code
_entity_poly.pdbx_strand_id
1 'polypeptide(L)' 'MDTLIFKGLFLNGGFQRGERCLFLRIKVRILCKRCGETYILRGIKEQGIIQTGFKQCLCSNSIGFEIEERA' A
#
# COMPACT_ATOMS: atom_id res chain seq x y z
N MET A 1 -4.53 12.13 -14.63
CA MET A 1 -3.26 11.81 -13.97
C MET A 1 -3.40 12.38 -12.56
N ASP A 2 -3.56 11.68 -11.43
CA ASP A 2 -3.08 10.39 -10.93
C ASP A 2 -4.04 9.91 -9.82
N THR A 3 -4.66 8.73 -9.94
CA THR A 3 -5.47 8.12 -8.85
C THR A 3 -5.38 6.61 -8.88
N LEU A 4 -4.16 6.07 -9.01
CA LEU A 4 -3.93 4.64 -9.05
C LEU A 4 -2.64 4.32 -8.30
N ILE A 5 -2.66 4.45 -6.97
CA ILE A 5 -1.81 3.61 -6.14
C ILE A 5 -2.75 2.56 -5.50
N PHE A 6 -2.67 1.33 -6.01
CA PHE A 6 -3.25 0.13 -5.41
C PHE A 6 -4.77 0.10 -5.21
N LYS A 7 -5.51 -0.09 -6.31
CA LYS A 7 -6.68 -1.00 -6.32
C LYS A 7 -6.17 -2.45 -6.25
N GLY A 8 -5.61 -2.83 -5.11
CA GLY A 8 -5.25 -4.22 -4.80
C GLY A 8 -6.51 -4.99 -4.39
N LEU A 9 -7.20 -5.54 -5.40
CA LEU A 9 -8.08 -6.71 -5.35
C LEU A 9 -8.84 -7.00 -4.02
N PHE A 10 -9.97 -6.30 -3.78
CA PHE A 10 -11.20 -6.90 -3.22
C PHE A 10 -12.39 -6.01 -3.61
N LEU A 11 -12.89 -6.20 -4.84
CA LEU A 11 -14.19 -5.68 -5.25
C LEU A 11 -15.27 -6.70 -4.85
N ASN A 12 -15.63 -6.71 -3.57
CA ASN A 12 -16.94 -7.22 -3.14
C ASN A 12 -17.44 -6.33 -2.00
N GLY A 13 -18.27 -5.34 -2.39
CA GLY A 13 -19.33 -4.77 -1.55
C GLY A 13 -18.92 -3.82 -0.41
N GLY A 14 -19.27 -2.55 -0.55
CA GLY A 14 -19.62 -1.71 0.61
C GLY A 14 -18.85 -0.39 0.72
N PHE A 15 -19.41 0.67 0.12
CA PHE A 15 -19.17 2.04 0.56
C PHE A 15 -19.81 2.22 1.95
N GLN A 16 -19.04 1.99 3.02
CA GLN A 16 -19.54 2.16 4.38
C GLN A 16 -19.40 3.61 4.85
N ARG A 17 -20.56 4.15 5.17
CA ARG A 17 -20.87 5.51 5.57
C ARG A 17 -20.55 5.67 7.06
N GLY A 18 -19.56 6.51 7.36
CA GLY A 18 -19.42 7.18 8.66
C GLY A 18 -18.75 6.41 9.79
N GLU A 19 -17.42 6.34 9.80
CA GLU A 19 -16.63 6.13 11.02
C GLU A 19 -15.33 6.95 10.90
N ARG A 20 -14.92 7.57 12.01
CA ARG A 20 -13.78 8.49 12.16
C ARG A 20 -12.63 8.16 11.20
N CYS A 21 -12.19 9.14 10.40
CA CYS A 21 -10.95 9.10 9.63
C CYS A 21 -9.75 8.91 10.56
N LEU A 22 -9.51 7.67 10.99
CA LEU A 22 -8.31 7.27 11.67
C LEU A 22 -7.24 7.14 10.58
N PHE A 23 -6.76 8.28 10.08
CA PHE A 23 -5.57 8.35 9.26
C PHE A 23 -4.37 7.97 10.12
N LEU A 24 -4.06 6.68 10.20
CA LEU A 24 -2.93 6.20 10.96
C LEU A 24 -1.69 6.29 10.08
N ARG A 25 -0.73 7.12 10.49
CA ARG A 25 0.60 7.13 9.87
C ARG A 25 1.31 5.86 10.30
N ILE A 26 1.59 4.98 9.35
CA ILE A 26 2.25 3.70 9.59
C ILE A 26 3.54 3.58 8.80
N LYS A 27 4.45 2.74 9.30
CA LYS A 27 5.68 2.38 8.60
C LYS A 27 5.45 1.03 7.92
N VAL A 28 5.67 0.98 6.61
CA VAL A 28 5.53 -0.24 5.84
C VAL A 28 6.87 -0.64 5.25
N ARG A 29 7.10 -1.95 5.20
CA ARG A 29 8.25 -2.55 4.55
C ARG A 29 7.76 -3.25 3.29
N ILE A 30 8.32 -2.88 2.14
CA ILE A 30 7.99 -3.45 0.84
C ILE A 30 9.19 -4.23 0.36
N LEU A 31 9.03 -5.54 0.14
CA LEU A 31 10.06 -6.42 -0.41
C LEU A 31 9.72 -6.78 -1.86
N CYS A 32 10.68 -6.56 -2.77
CA CYS A 32 10.54 -6.98 -4.15
C CYS A 32 10.99 -8.44 -4.31
N LYS A 33 10.08 -9.34 -4.69
CA LYS A 33 10.41 -10.77 -4.92
C LYS A 33 11.29 -11.02 -6.16
N ARG A 34 11.46 -10.02 -7.03
CA ARG A 34 12.26 -10.14 -8.26
C ARG A 34 13.75 -9.88 -8.04
N CYS A 35 14.09 -8.83 -7.31
CA CYS A 35 15.49 -8.41 -7.07
C CYS A 35 15.92 -8.58 -5.60
N GLY A 36 14.99 -8.82 -4.68
CA GLY A 36 15.27 -8.89 -3.24
C GLY A 36 15.36 -7.55 -2.53
N GLU A 37 15.10 -6.44 -3.24
CA GLU A 37 15.26 -5.11 -2.67
C GLU A 37 14.15 -4.77 -1.68
N THR A 38 14.54 -4.15 -0.56
CA THR A 38 13.63 -3.79 0.53
C THR A 38 13.49 -2.27 0.59
N TYR A 39 12.26 -1.77 0.47
CA TYR A 39 11.92 -0.36 0.64
C TYR A 39 11.18 -0.17 1.97
N ILE A 40 11.53 0.89 2.69
CA ILE A 40 10.84 1.27 3.92
C ILE A 40 10.17 2.61 3.66
N LEU A 41 8.84 2.61 3.64
CA LEU A 41 8.05 3.80 3.35
C LEU A 41 7.15 4.14 4.52
N ARG A 42 6.76 5.41 4.59
CA ARG A 42 5.74 5.89 5.49
C ARG A 42 4.46 6.02 4.69
N GLY A 43 3.45 5.25 5.06
CA GLY A 43 2.13 5.24 4.44
C GLY A 43 1.07 5.78 5.38
N ILE A 44 -0.12 5.96 4.84
CA ILE A 44 -1.31 6.27 5.62
C ILE A 44 -2.23 5.06 5.53
N LYS A 45 -2.61 4.50 6.68
CA LYS A 45 -3.65 3.48 6.77
C LYS A 45 -4.96 4.18 7.08
N GLU A 46 -5.90 4.09 6.16
CA GLU A 46 -7.26 4.62 6.30
C GLU A 46 -8.24 3.46 6.14
N GLN A 47 -9.06 3.20 7.17
CA GLN A 47 -10.12 2.18 7.12
C GLN A 47 -9.64 0.79 6.64
N GLY A 48 -8.42 0.40 7.05
CA GLY A 48 -7.81 -0.88 6.65
C GLY A 48 -7.11 -0.85 5.29
N ILE A 49 -7.22 0.25 4.53
CA ILE A 49 -6.54 0.47 3.26
C ILE A 49 -5.21 1.16 3.53
N ILE A 50 -4.11 0.56 3.06
CA ILE A 50 -2.78 1.17 3.16
C ILE A 50 -2.51 1.93 1.87
N GLN A 51 -2.51 3.25 1.96
CA GLN A 51 -2.06 4.12 0.89
C GLN A 51 -0.55 4.38 1.04
N THR A 52 0.21 3.92 0.06
CA THR A 52 1.64 4.22 -0.06
C THR A 52 1.88 5.07 -1.32
N GLY A 53 3.05 5.70 -1.44
CA GLY A 53 3.47 6.37 -2.69
C GLY A 53 4.22 5.45 -3.65
N PHE A 54 4.27 4.15 -3.38
CA PHE A 54 5.11 3.21 -4.13
C PHE A 54 4.46 2.82 -5.46
N LYS A 55 5.12 3.17 -6.57
CA LYS A 55 4.65 2.86 -7.93
C LYS A 55 5.36 1.67 -8.57
N GLN A 56 6.69 1.59 -8.43
CA GLN A 56 7.51 0.55 -9.04
C GLN A 56 8.85 0.42 -8.29
N CYS A 57 9.46 -0.76 -8.39
CA CYS A 57 10.81 -1.01 -7.91
C CYS A 57 11.85 -0.52 -8.94
N LEU A 58 13.07 -0.22 -8.49
CA LEU A 58 14.18 0.22 -9.33
C LEU A 58 14.57 -0.80 -10.41
N CYS A 59 14.32 -2.09 -10.17
CA CYS A 59 14.53 -3.15 -11.18
C CYS A 59 13.44 -3.19 -12.28
N SER A 60 12.61 -2.14 -12.41
CA SER A 60 11.46 -2.08 -13.33
C SER A 60 10.41 -3.16 -13.10
N ASN A 61 10.40 -3.76 -11.91
CA ASN A 61 9.32 -4.64 -11.48
C ASN A 61 8.16 -3.80 -10.96
N SER A 62 6.94 -4.11 -11.38
CA SER A 62 5.70 -3.41 -11.00
C SER A 62 4.67 -4.33 -10.33
N ILE A 63 4.97 -5.61 -10.15
CA ILE A 63 4.07 -6.63 -9.60
C ILE A 63 4.79 -7.55 -8.61
N GLY A 64 4.06 -8.26 -7.74
CA GLY A 64 4.68 -9.27 -6.87
C GLY A 64 5.55 -8.69 -5.76
N PHE A 65 5.07 -7.65 -5.10
CA PHE A 65 5.68 -7.10 -3.89
C PHE A 65 5.05 -7.70 -2.65
N GLU A 66 5.86 -7.88 -1.62
CA GLU A 66 5.40 -8.27 -0.29
C GLU A 66 5.40 -7.05 0.61
N ILE A 67 4.26 -6.74 1.23
CA ILE A 67 4.09 -5.56 2.06
C ILE A 67 3.86 -6.02 3.50
N GLU A 68 4.77 -5.65 4.40
CA GLU A 68 4.68 -5.91 5.83
C GLU A 68 4.40 -4.61 6.59
N GLU A 69 3.40 -4.65 7.47
CA GLU A 69 3.08 -3.57 8.40
C GLU A 69 4.04 -3.64 9.60
N ARG A 70 4.80 -2.57 9.85
CA ARG A 70 5.46 -2.39 11.15
C ARG A 70 4.65 -1.39 11.98
N ALA A 71 4.00 -1.91 13.02
CA ALA A 71 3.38 -1.12 14.08
C ALA A 71 4.44 -0.43 14.95
#